data_AF-A0A8J9T7G1-F1
#
_entry.id   AF-A0A8J9T7G1-F1
#
_cell.length_a   1.000
_cell.length_b   1.000
_cell.length_c   1.000
_cell.angle_alpha   90.00
_cell.angle_beta   90.00
_cell.angle_gamma   90.00
#
_symmetry.space_group_name_H-M   'P 1'
#
loop_
_entity.id
_entity.type
_entity.pdbx_description
1 polymer ?
#
loop_
_entity_poly.entity_id
_entity_poly.type
_entity_poly.pdbx_seq_one_letter_code
_entity_poly.pdbx_strand_id
1 'polypeptide(L)'
;MLCNTRSTLALSLWLLCALATAKKPNRNAPHAHSGLLKAHQPGPFPIVLSNADEAELNRGNSVMKQTMPAAGEEAGTVLCVQDIDAPMPAVWNQILDLGAYKGKVPKVSACDNYICQKNHDGTFTVKTRMVLGVMPGYS
;
A
#
# COMPACT_ATOMS: atom_id res chain seq x y z
N MET A 1 -9.52 35.72 -59.74
CA MET A 1 -9.45 34.40 -59.06
C MET A 1 -9.17 34.68 -57.58
N LEU A 2 -10.23 34.83 -56.77
CA LEU A 2 -10.12 35.16 -55.34
C LEU A 2 -10.03 33.86 -54.55
N CYS A 3 -8.83 33.54 -54.07
CA CYS A 3 -8.55 32.33 -53.29
C CYS A 3 -9.11 32.49 -51.87
N ASN A 4 -9.98 31.57 -51.48
CA ASN A 4 -10.79 31.59 -50.27
C ASN A 4 -9.93 31.32 -49.00
N THR A 5 -9.18 32.31 -48.54
CA THR A 5 -8.29 32.23 -47.35
C THR A 5 -9.03 32.27 -46.00
N ARG A 6 -10.35 32.40 -46.00
CA ARG A 6 -11.16 32.49 -44.77
C ARG A 6 -11.51 31.15 -44.13
N SER A 7 -11.29 30.03 -44.83
CA SER A 7 -11.74 28.71 -44.38
C SER A 7 -10.69 27.93 -43.57
N THR A 8 -9.40 28.28 -43.66
CA THR A 8 -8.32 27.55 -42.97
C THR A 8 -8.08 27.99 -41.53
N LEU A 9 -8.44 29.23 -41.16
CA LEU A 9 -8.30 29.73 -39.78
C LEU A 9 -9.34 29.14 -38.80
N ALA A 10 -10.54 28.81 -39.31
CA ALA A 10 -11.62 28.27 -38.49
C ALA A 10 -11.39 26.78 -38.13
N LEU A 11 -10.76 26.03 -39.04
CA LEU A 11 -10.49 24.59 -38.84
C LEU A 11 -9.36 24.35 -37.83
N SER A 12 -8.35 25.22 -37.78
CA SER A 12 -7.25 25.16 -36.83
C SER A 12 -7.66 25.59 -35.41
N LEU A 13 -8.63 26.48 -35.26
CA LEU A 13 -9.18 26.87 -33.96
C LEU A 13 -10.06 25.76 -33.33
N TRP A 14 -10.79 24.99 -34.15
CA TRP A 14 -11.57 23.84 -33.68
C TRP A 14 -10.70 22.67 -33.20
N LEU A 15 -9.55 22.44 -33.84
CA LEU A 15 -8.62 21.39 -33.44
C LEU A 15 -7.90 21.71 -32.12
N LEU A 16 -7.66 23.00 -31.82
CA LEU A 16 -7.07 23.44 -30.54
C LEU A 16 -8.05 23.31 -29.36
N CYS A 17 -9.35 23.55 -29.58
CA CYS A 17 -10.38 23.40 -28.54
C CYS A 17 -10.67 21.94 -28.17
N ALA A 18 -10.44 20.98 -29.07
CA ALA A 18 -10.66 19.56 -28.83
C ALA A 18 -9.60 18.90 -27.92
N LEU A 19 -8.45 19.55 -27.69
CA LEU A 19 -7.35 19.03 -26.86
C LEU A 19 -7.50 19.36 -25.36
N ALA A 20 -8.51 20.11 -24.95
CA ALA A 20 -8.62 20.67 -23.59
C ALA A 20 -9.45 19.83 -22.58
N THR A 21 -9.88 18.61 -22.92
CA THR A 21 -10.73 17.80 -22.02
C THR A 21 -10.03 16.57 -21.44
N ALA A 22 -8.73 16.65 -21.19
CA ALA A 22 -8.06 15.70 -20.31
C ALA A 22 -8.58 15.89 -18.88
N LYS A 23 -9.67 15.18 -18.52
CA LYS A 23 -10.18 15.14 -17.16
C LYS A 23 -9.04 14.70 -16.24
N LYS A 24 -8.73 15.51 -15.23
CA LYS A 24 -7.81 15.10 -14.16
C LYS A 24 -8.25 13.72 -13.65
N PRO A 25 -7.33 12.74 -13.55
CA PRO A 25 -7.70 11.42 -13.03
C PRO A 25 -8.26 11.62 -11.62
N ASN A 26 -9.54 11.27 -11.44
CA ASN A 26 -10.16 11.27 -10.13
C ASN A 26 -9.60 10.08 -9.35
N ARG A 27 -8.56 10.34 -8.55
CA ARG A 27 -7.92 9.33 -7.70
C ARG A 27 -8.87 8.75 -6.64
N ASN A 28 -10.00 9.40 -6.39
CA ASN A 28 -11.04 8.94 -5.47
C ASN A 28 -12.20 8.23 -6.19
N ALA A 29 -12.12 8.04 -7.51
CA ALA A 29 -13.12 7.25 -8.23
C ALA A 29 -13.05 5.78 -7.77
N PRO A 30 -14.20 5.11 -7.56
CA PRO A 30 -14.20 3.69 -7.27
C PRO A 30 -13.47 2.90 -8.35
N HIS A 31 -12.63 1.95 -7.95
CA HIS A 31 -12.06 0.99 -8.90
C HIS A 31 -13.17 0.09 -9.47
N ALA A 32 -12.95 -0.49 -10.65
CA ALA A 32 -13.93 -1.35 -11.35
C ALA A 32 -14.30 -2.64 -10.57
N HIS A 33 -13.65 -2.87 -9.44
CA HIS A 33 -13.91 -3.95 -8.51
C HIS A 33 -13.92 -3.36 -7.10
N SER A 34 -14.84 -3.85 -6.27
CA SER A 34 -14.75 -3.74 -4.82
C SER A 34 -14.02 -4.97 -4.31
N GLY A 35 -12.96 -4.80 -3.52
CA GLY A 35 -12.34 -5.93 -2.83
C GLY A 35 -13.37 -6.72 -2.01
N LEU A 36 -13.17 -8.03 -1.88
CA LEU A 36 -14.02 -8.91 -1.05
C LEU A 36 -13.95 -8.55 0.44
N LEU A 37 -12.82 -7.99 0.87
CA LEU A 37 -12.58 -7.62 2.25
C LEU A 37 -13.22 -6.26 2.56
N LYS A 38 -13.89 -6.18 3.71
CA LYS A 38 -14.34 -4.91 4.28
C LYS A 38 -13.13 -3.98 4.47
N ALA A 39 -13.31 -2.70 4.19
CA ALA A 39 -12.26 -1.71 4.42
C ALA A 39 -11.87 -1.69 5.91
N HIS A 40 -10.57 -1.75 6.18
CA HIS A 40 -10.02 -1.65 7.53
C HIS A 40 -10.43 -0.31 8.17
N GLN A 41 -10.96 -0.35 9.39
CA GLN A 41 -11.27 0.85 10.16
C GLN A 41 -10.05 1.27 10.99
N PRO A 42 -9.45 2.45 10.74
CA PRO A 42 -8.32 2.92 11.53
C PRO A 42 -8.69 3.07 13.00
N GLY A 43 -7.81 2.66 13.90
CA GLY A 43 -8.00 2.76 15.34
C GLY A 43 -7.11 1.79 16.10
N PRO A 44 -7.11 1.84 17.44
CA PRO A 44 -6.46 0.83 18.26
C PRO A 44 -7.00 -0.56 17.92
N PHE A 45 -6.11 -1.55 17.81
CA PHE A 45 -6.56 -2.93 17.69
C PHE A 45 -7.30 -3.32 18.97
N PRO A 46 -8.49 -3.95 18.91
CA PRO A 46 -9.27 -4.32 20.08
C PRO A 46 -8.71 -5.59 20.73
N ILE A 47 -7.41 -5.59 21.02
CA ILE A 47 -6.73 -6.72 21.65
C ILE A 47 -6.51 -6.42 23.13
N VAL A 48 -6.91 -7.39 23.95
CA VAL A 48 -6.62 -7.40 25.38
C VAL A 48 -5.48 -8.38 25.58
N LEU A 49 -4.34 -7.90 26.08
CA LEU A 49 -3.24 -8.75 26.52
C LEU A 49 -3.61 -9.32 27.89
N SER A 50 -3.49 -10.63 28.03
CA SER A 50 -3.64 -11.32 29.30
C SER A 50 -2.33 -11.27 30.08
N ASN A 51 -2.37 -11.56 31.38
CA ASN A 51 -1.14 -11.65 32.19
C ASN A 51 -0.13 -12.69 31.65
N ALA A 52 -0.62 -13.74 30.98
CA ALA A 52 0.24 -14.73 30.34
C ALA A 52 0.94 -14.16 29.09
N ASP A 53 0.22 -13.36 28.30
CA ASP A 53 0.78 -12.66 27.13
C ASP A 53 1.87 -11.69 27.57
N GLU A 54 1.59 -10.88 28.59
CA GLU A 54 2.55 -9.95 29.20
C GLU A 54 3.80 -10.70 29.72
N ALA A 55 3.62 -11.89 30.31
CA ALA A 55 4.75 -12.71 30.76
C ALA A 55 5.58 -13.27 29.60
N GLU A 56 4.99 -13.56 28.43
CA GLU A 56 5.74 -13.91 27.21
C GLU A 56 6.52 -12.71 26.66
N LEU A 57 5.89 -11.54 26.58
CA LEU A 57 6.54 -10.31 26.12
C LEU A 57 7.72 -9.92 27.01
N ASN A 58 7.55 -9.99 28.35
CA ASN A 58 8.63 -9.74 29.31
C ASN A 58 9.81 -10.73 29.20
N ARG A 59 9.60 -11.92 28.62
CA ARG A 59 10.69 -12.88 28.31
C ARG A 59 11.37 -12.59 26.97
N GLY A 60 10.91 -11.56 26.25
CA GLY A 60 11.39 -11.20 24.91
C GLY A 60 10.71 -11.97 23.79
N ASN A 61 9.69 -12.79 24.07
CA ASN A 61 8.98 -13.58 23.07
C ASN A 61 7.85 -12.77 22.42
N SER A 62 7.54 -13.10 21.17
CA SER A 62 6.38 -12.52 20.48
C SER A 62 5.07 -13.21 20.89
N VAL A 63 4.01 -12.44 21.04
CA VAL A 63 2.65 -12.95 21.23
C VAL A 63 1.88 -12.90 19.93
N MET A 64 1.39 -14.04 19.45
CA MET A 64 0.52 -14.12 18.28
C MET A 64 -0.92 -14.46 18.67
N LYS A 65 -1.87 -13.68 18.18
CA LYS A 65 -3.30 -13.92 18.34
C LYS A 65 -3.98 -13.96 16.98
N GLN A 66 -4.82 -14.96 16.77
CA GLN A 66 -5.60 -15.11 15.55
C GLN A 66 -7.08 -15.12 15.88
N THR A 67 -7.87 -14.32 15.16
CA THR A 67 -9.31 -14.43 15.13
C THR A 67 -9.72 -15.23 13.91
N MET A 68 -10.62 -16.18 14.11
CA MET A 68 -11.25 -16.88 13.00
C MET A 68 -12.35 -15.98 12.40
N PRO A 69 -12.57 -16.05 11.08
CA PRO A 69 -13.68 -15.33 10.45
C PRO A 69 -15.01 -15.74 11.10
N ALA A 70 -15.93 -14.79 11.26
CA ALA A 70 -17.31 -15.11 11.62
C ALA A 70 -18.00 -15.88 10.47
N ALA A 71 -19.12 -16.53 10.76
CA ALA A 71 -19.91 -17.22 9.73
C ALA A 71 -20.31 -16.23 8.61
N GLY A 72 -19.89 -16.53 7.37
CA GLY A 72 -20.10 -15.65 6.21
C GLY A 72 -18.98 -14.63 5.96
N GLU A 73 -17.87 -14.69 6.68
CA GLU A 73 -16.66 -13.91 6.39
C GLU A 73 -15.54 -14.79 5.79
N GLU A 74 -14.80 -14.25 4.84
CA GLU A 74 -13.80 -15.00 4.05
C GLU A 74 -12.40 -15.02 4.67
N ALA A 75 -12.13 -14.19 5.68
CA ALA A 75 -10.77 -13.99 6.20
C ALA A 75 -10.73 -13.77 7.71
N GLY A 76 -9.83 -14.48 8.38
CA GLY A 76 -9.46 -14.22 9.78
C GLY A 76 -8.45 -13.08 9.90
N THR A 77 -8.26 -12.58 11.11
CA THR A 77 -7.22 -11.57 11.43
C THR A 77 -6.12 -12.22 12.25
N VAL A 78 -4.86 -11.94 11.94
CA VAL A 78 -3.71 -12.32 12.77
C VAL A 78 -3.05 -11.05 13.28
N LEU A 79 -2.78 -11.00 14.57
CA LEU A 79 -2.04 -9.94 15.23
C LEU A 79 -0.82 -10.51 15.93
N CYS A 80 0.33 -9.88 15.74
CA CYS A 80 1.58 -10.22 16.42
C CYS A 80 2.03 -8.99 17.22
N VAL A 81 2.33 -9.20 18.51
CA VAL A 81 2.89 -8.19 19.41
C VAL A 81 4.29 -8.63 19.81
N GLN A 82 5.23 -7.69 19.76
CA GLN A 82 6.60 -7.90 20.19
C GLN A 82 7.10 -6.59 20.81
N ASP A 83 7.64 -6.68 22.02
CA ASP A 83 8.38 -5.59 22.62
C ASP A 83 9.76 -5.49 21.99
N ILE A 84 10.12 -4.27 21.60
CA ILE A 84 11.41 -3.95 20.99
C ILE A 84 12.11 -2.93 21.88
N ASP A 85 13.23 -3.33 22.46
CA ASP A 85 14.11 -2.42 23.21
C ASP A 85 14.93 -1.56 22.23
N ALA A 86 14.25 -0.62 21.58
CA ALA A 86 14.87 0.36 20.70
C ALA A 86 14.07 1.67 20.68
N PRO A 87 14.72 2.81 20.39
CA PRO A 87 14.01 4.07 20.20
C PRO A 87 12.96 3.97 19.08
N MET A 88 11.78 4.55 19.29
CA MET A 88 10.68 4.57 18.31
C MET A 88 11.14 4.98 16.89
N PRO A 89 11.99 6.02 16.68
CA PRO A 89 12.44 6.37 15.33
C PRO A 89 13.25 5.25 14.67
N ALA A 90 14.02 4.48 15.43
CA ALA A 90 14.78 3.35 14.89
C ALA A 90 13.83 2.27 14.36
N VAL A 91 12.80 1.90 15.14
CA VAL A 91 11.79 0.93 14.72
C VAL A 91 11.02 1.42 13.48
N TRP A 92 10.57 2.68 13.51
CA TRP A 92 9.78 3.25 12.41
C TRP A 92 10.55 3.32 11.11
N ASN A 93 11.82 3.73 11.15
CA ASN A 93 12.69 3.77 9.98
C ASN A 93 12.92 2.36 9.40
N GLN A 94 13.01 1.33 10.24
CA GLN A 94 13.16 -0.05 9.77
C GLN A 94 11.90 -0.57 9.07
N ILE A 95 10.70 -0.21 9.55
CA ILE A 95 9.42 -0.57 8.93
C ILE A 95 9.25 0.11 7.55
N LEU A 96 9.66 1.37 7.44
CA LEU A 96 9.54 2.13 6.19
C LEU A 96 10.64 1.83 5.17
N ASP A 97 11.76 1.24 5.60
CA ASP A 97 12.85 0.83 4.72
C ASP A 97 12.56 -0.52 4.06
N LEU A 98 11.64 -0.51 3.11
CA LEU A 98 11.26 -1.68 2.31
C LEU A 98 12.48 -2.28 1.57
N GLY A 99 13.46 -1.47 1.18
CA GLY A 99 14.66 -1.96 0.48
C GLY A 99 15.48 -2.92 1.33
N ALA A 100 15.53 -2.66 2.64
CA ALA A 100 16.24 -3.51 3.59
C ALA A 100 15.42 -4.71 4.10
N TYR A 101 14.22 -4.99 3.54
CA TYR A 101 13.46 -6.19 3.93
C TYR A 101 14.15 -7.49 3.50
N LYS A 102 14.95 -7.44 2.44
CA LYS A 102 15.80 -8.56 2.04
C LYS A 102 16.76 -8.89 3.18
N GLY A 103 16.66 -10.11 3.70
CA GLY A 103 17.46 -10.58 4.85
C GLY A 103 16.81 -10.37 6.22
N LYS A 104 15.78 -9.53 6.34
CA LYS A 104 14.97 -9.40 7.57
C LYS A 104 13.75 -10.28 7.55
N VAL A 105 13.08 -10.37 6.40
CA VAL A 105 11.91 -11.23 6.21
C VAL A 105 12.36 -12.51 5.51
N PRO A 106 12.12 -13.69 6.12
CA PRO A 106 12.45 -14.95 5.48
C PRO A 106 11.81 -15.08 4.10
N LYS A 107 12.54 -15.69 3.16
CA LYS A 107 12.11 -15.94 1.77
C LYS A 107 11.92 -14.69 0.90
N VAL A 108 12.19 -13.47 1.38
CA VAL A 108 12.30 -12.31 0.48
C VAL A 108 13.67 -12.36 -0.22
N SER A 109 13.68 -12.67 -1.51
CA SER A 109 14.91 -12.80 -2.31
C SER A 109 15.34 -11.49 -2.96
N ALA A 110 14.40 -10.59 -3.25
CA ALA A 110 14.63 -9.22 -3.69
C ALA A 110 13.55 -8.29 -3.17
N CYS A 111 13.91 -7.06 -2.84
CA CYS A 111 12.97 -6.01 -2.45
C CYS A 111 13.58 -4.65 -2.81
N ASP A 112 13.19 -4.09 -3.94
CA ASP A 112 13.83 -2.90 -4.49
C ASP A 112 12.79 -1.83 -4.87
N ASN A 113 13.01 -0.61 -4.39
CA ASN A 113 12.19 0.54 -4.77
C ASN A 113 12.59 1.01 -6.17
N TYR A 114 11.65 1.01 -7.11
CA TYR A 114 11.90 1.44 -8.49
C TYR A 114 11.22 2.77 -8.83
N ILE A 115 10.33 3.27 -7.95
CA ILE A 115 9.82 4.64 -7.97
C ILE A 115 9.83 5.16 -6.54
N CYS A 116 10.41 6.35 -6.34
CA CYS A 116 10.30 7.14 -5.11
C CYS A 116 10.02 8.59 -5.51
N GLN A 117 8.75 8.98 -5.55
CA GLN A 117 8.34 10.31 -6.00
C GLN A 117 7.69 11.09 -4.86
N LYS A 118 8.18 12.31 -4.61
CA LYS A 118 7.50 13.27 -3.74
C LYS A 118 6.32 13.90 -4.51
N ASN A 119 5.14 13.85 -3.91
CA ASN A 119 3.93 14.48 -4.42
C ASN A 119 3.89 15.96 -4.02
N HIS A 120 3.05 16.74 -4.69
CA HIS A 120 2.90 18.18 -4.45
C HIS A 120 2.38 18.51 -3.04
N ASP A 121 1.64 17.60 -2.42
CA ASP A 121 1.10 17.71 -1.05
C ASP A 121 2.11 17.31 0.04
N GLY A 122 3.35 17.00 -0.33
CA GLY A 122 4.39 16.57 0.59
C GLY A 122 4.38 15.07 0.91
N THR A 123 3.40 14.31 0.41
CA THR A 123 3.40 12.84 0.52
C THR A 123 4.41 12.21 -0.43
N PHE A 124 4.69 10.91 -0.25
CA PHE A 124 5.55 10.15 -1.14
C PHE A 124 4.79 8.99 -1.76
N THR A 125 4.99 8.76 -3.05
CA THR A 125 4.59 7.52 -3.73
C THR A 125 5.84 6.69 -3.95
N VAL A 126 5.90 5.55 -3.25
CA VAL A 126 6.96 4.55 -3.41
C VAL A 126 6.37 3.33 -4.10
N LYS A 127 7.02 2.84 -5.15
CA LYS A 127 6.70 1.54 -5.75
C LYS A 127 7.88 0.60 -5.58
N THR A 128 7.58 -0.58 -5.05
CA THR A 128 8.57 -1.58 -4.66
C THR A 128 8.31 -2.87 -5.40
N ARG A 129 9.36 -3.45 -5.97
CA ARG A 129 9.32 -4.81 -6.50
C ARG A 129 9.81 -5.75 -5.40
N MET A 130 8.95 -6.66 -4.97
CA MET A 130 9.30 -7.72 -4.03
C MET A 130 9.27 -9.07 -4.73
N VAL A 131 10.28 -9.90 -4.53
CA VAL A 131 10.34 -11.28 -5.01
C VAL A 131 10.39 -12.21 -3.80
N LEU A 132 9.43 -13.13 -3.75
CA LEU A 132 9.32 -14.15 -2.72
C LEU A 132 9.86 -15.48 -3.28
N GLY A 133 10.71 -16.16 -2.52
CA GLY A 133 11.07 -17.55 -2.77
C GLY A 133 9.85 -18.45 -2.55
N VAL A 134 9.69 -19.47 -3.38
CA VAL A 134 8.53 -20.36 -3.38
C VAL A 134 8.27 -20.92 -1.98
N MET A 135 7.03 -20.85 -1.50
CA MET A 135 6.61 -21.56 -0.30
C MET A 135 6.39 -23.04 -0.64
N PRO A 136 6.94 -24.00 0.14
CA PRO A 136 6.55 -25.40 -0.02
C PRO A 136 5.02 -25.52 0.10
N GLY A 137 4.36 -26.12 -0.89
CA GLY A 137 2.92 -26.41 -0.84
C GLY A 137 2.02 -25.55 -1.74
N TYR A 138 2.57 -24.58 -2.48
CA TYR A 138 1.84 -23.91 -3.57
C TYR A 138 2.59 -24.16 -4.89
N SER A 139 2.04 -25.08 -5.69
CA SER A 139 2.36 -25.31 -7.11
C SER A 139 1.16 -24.90 -7.96
#